data_AF-A0A7X4DUS9-F1
#
_entry.id   AF-A0A7X4DUS9-F1
#
_cell.length_a   1.000
_cell.length_b   1.000
_cell.length_c   1.000
_cell.angle_alpha   90.00
_cell.angle_beta   90.00
_cell.angle_gamma   90.00
#
_symmetry.space_group_name_H-M   'P 1'
#
loop_
_entity.id
_entity.type
_entity.pdbx_description
1 polymer ?
#
loop_
_entity_poly.entity_id
_entity_poly.type
_entity_poly.pdbx_seq_one_letter_code
_entity_poly.pdbx_strand_id
1 'polypeptide(L)'
;MTYPISETHPLALKYAIDREEMVDKILRGYGSVGNDTPINAAYPLYSDDLGQRAYDPEKARFHYEKSGHDGSPIVLKVSEAAFPGAVDASQLFQQSAKRAGIPLQVERVPSDGYWSEVWNKEPFCASYWSGRPVQDQMFSTAYKSDADWNDTRFFRDDFDALLAQAKAELDLAKRKELYRQMSVILRDEGGVIVPMFNDFIDAVSTSLGGWVGDPGGGSMFDGALVKTWLL
;
A
#
# COMPACT_ATOMS: atom_id res chain seq x y z
N MET A 1 18.27 -9.94 16.10
CA MET A 1 18.64 -8.51 15.98
C MET A 1 17.60 -7.89 15.06
N THR A 2 16.44 -7.57 15.63
CA THR A 2 15.37 -6.83 14.96
C THR A 2 15.85 -5.41 14.80
N TYR A 3 16.12 -4.96 13.58
CA TYR A 3 16.19 -3.54 13.28
C TYR A 3 14.75 -3.08 13.11
N PRO A 4 14.14 -2.44 14.11
CA PRO A 4 12.82 -1.94 13.91
C PRO A 4 12.98 -0.60 13.21
N ILE A 5 11.94 -0.19 12.52
CA ILE A 5 11.67 1.22 12.24
C ILE A 5 11.35 1.93 13.59
N SER A 6 11.99 1.54 14.71
CA SER A 6 11.75 2.05 16.07
C SER A 6 12.26 3.45 16.26
N GLU A 7 13.19 3.88 15.41
CA GLU A 7 13.80 5.20 15.52
C GLU A 7 13.05 6.27 14.71
N THR A 8 12.18 5.87 13.75
CA THR A 8 11.24 6.78 13.06
C THR A 8 9.82 6.29 13.25
N HIS A 9 8.97 7.05 13.94
CA HIS A 9 7.57 6.67 14.11
C HIS A 9 6.90 6.55 12.72
N PRO A 10 6.25 5.43 12.35
CA PRO A 10 5.62 5.27 11.02
C PRO A 10 4.67 6.42 10.64
N LEU A 11 4.06 7.06 11.64
CA LEU A 11 3.24 8.25 11.45
C LEU A 11 4.01 9.44 10.86
N ALA A 12 5.29 9.63 11.17
CA ALA A 12 6.10 10.69 10.58
C ALA A 12 6.14 10.56 9.05
N LEU A 13 6.46 9.36 8.55
CA LEU A 13 6.49 9.05 7.12
C LEU A 13 5.09 9.08 6.49
N LYS A 14 4.07 8.55 7.19
CA LYS A 14 2.68 8.56 6.71
C LYS A 14 2.08 9.96 6.56
N TYR A 15 2.45 10.91 7.42
CA TYR A 15 2.04 12.32 7.28
C TYR A 15 2.91 13.10 6.29
N ALA A 16 4.11 12.61 6.01
CA ALA A 16 5.06 13.25 5.11
C ALA A 16 4.81 12.98 3.61
N ILE A 17 3.97 11.99 3.27
CA ILE A 17 3.66 11.66 1.88
C ILE A 17 2.45 12.43 1.36
N ASP A 18 2.63 13.15 0.25
CA ASP A 18 1.54 13.88 -0.43
C ASP A 18 0.78 12.95 -1.40
N ARG A 19 -0.31 12.37 -0.90
CA ARG A 19 -1.09 11.34 -1.64
C ARG A 19 -1.83 11.90 -2.85
N GLU A 20 -2.30 13.14 -2.76
CA GLU A 20 -2.95 13.82 -3.88
C GLU A 20 -1.93 14.06 -5.00
N GLU A 21 -0.73 14.53 -4.63
CA GLU A 21 0.36 14.70 -5.60
C GLU A 21 0.80 13.38 -6.22
N MET A 22 0.79 12.27 -5.47
CA MET A 22 1.08 10.93 -6.02
C MET A 22 0.04 10.52 -7.06
N VAL A 23 -1.26 10.67 -6.77
CA VAL A 23 -2.33 10.33 -7.71
C VAL A 23 -2.25 11.22 -8.96
N ASP A 24 -2.04 12.52 -8.80
CA ASP A 24 -1.96 13.46 -9.92
C ASP A 24 -0.72 13.21 -10.80
N LYS A 25 0.48 13.12 -10.21
CA LYS A 25 1.72 13.09 -11.00
C LYS A 25 2.15 11.71 -11.43
N ILE A 26 1.94 10.69 -10.60
CA ILE A 26 2.36 9.31 -10.89
C ILE A 26 1.26 8.58 -11.65
N LEU A 27 0.02 8.66 -11.16
CA LEU A 27 -1.13 7.98 -11.78
C LEU A 27 -1.85 8.84 -12.83
N ARG A 28 -1.48 10.12 -13.00
CA ARG A 28 -2.11 11.03 -13.96
C ARG A 28 -3.62 11.19 -13.73
N GLY A 29 -4.05 11.11 -12.48
CA GLY A 29 -5.45 11.16 -12.06
C GLY A 29 -6.22 9.84 -12.20
N TYR A 30 -5.59 8.75 -12.69
CA TYR A 30 -6.23 7.44 -12.84
C TYR A 30 -5.99 6.55 -11.61
N GLY A 31 -6.67 6.90 -10.53
CA GLY A 31 -6.63 6.16 -9.30
C GLY A 31 -7.29 6.91 -8.16
N SER A 32 -7.07 6.42 -6.95
CA SER A 32 -7.59 7.03 -5.72
C SER A 32 -6.50 7.14 -4.67
N VAL A 33 -6.67 8.10 -3.75
CA VAL A 33 -5.76 8.23 -2.61
C VAL A 33 -5.90 7.02 -1.68
N GLY A 34 -4.76 6.53 -1.21
CA GLY A 34 -4.71 5.46 -0.22
C GLY A 34 -4.84 6.01 1.20
N ASN A 35 -5.10 5.13 2.16
CA ASN A 35 -5.23 5.52 3.58
C ASN A 35 -4.38 4.62 4.48
N ASP A 36 -3.19 4.23 4.00
CA ASP A 36 -2.21 3.37 4.69
C ASP A 36 -2.75 2.02 5.16
N THR A 37 -3.68 1.47 4.38
CA THR A 37 -4.20 0.12 4.50
C THR A 37 -4.35 -0.43 3.08
N PRO A 38 -4.12 -1.72 2.83
CA PRO A 38 -4.26 -2.31 1.49
C PRO A 38 -5.73 -2.48 1.07
N ILE A 39 -6.70 -2.16 1.94
CA ILE A 39 -8.12 -2.34 1.69
C ILE A 39 -8.76 -1.04 1.24
N ASN A 40 -9.42 -1.07 0.10
CA ASN A 40 -10.18 0.05 -0.48
C ASN A 40 -11.62 -0.37 -0.83
N ALA A 41 -12.37 0.53 -1.47
CA ALA A 41 -13.76 0.32 -1.87
C ALA A 41 -14.00 -0.83 -2.86
N ALA A 42 -12.94 -1.40 -3.48
CA ALA A 42 -13.08 -2.57 -4.33
C ALA A 42 -13.36 -3.86 -3.53
N TYR A 43 -13.11 -3.85 -2.22
CA TYR A 43 -13.35 -5.02 -1.38
C TYR A 43 -14.77 -5.03 -0.76
N PRO A 44 -15.45 -6.18 -0.68
CA PRO A 44 -16.88 -6.27 -0.38
C PRO A 44 -17.26 -5.79 1.02
N LEU A 45 -16.42 -6.04 2.02
CA LEU A 45 -16.61 -5.62 3.41
C LEU A 45 -15.79 -4.36 3.80
N TYR A 46 -15.46 -3.48 2.84
CA TYR A 46 -14.75 -2.23 3.13
C TYR A 46 -15.59 -1.29 3.99
N SER A 47 -14.93 -0.50 4.84
CA SER A 47 -15.55 0.51 5.70
C SER A 47 -15.09 1.89 5.27
N ASP A 48 -16.05 2.76 4.95
CA ASP A 48 -15.89 4.12 4.44
C ASP A 48 -15.93 5.19 5.55
N ASP A 49 -15.99 4.78 6.81
CA ASP A 49 -16.01 5.65 7.98
C ASP A 49 -14.61 6.15 8.40
N LEU A 50 -13.56 5.55 7.83
CA LEU A 50 -12.17 5.95 8.10
C LEU A 50 -11.83 7.24 7.36
N GLY A 51 -11.85 8.37 8.07
CA GLY A 51 -11.48 9.66 7.50
C GLY A 51 -10.08 9.62 6.84
N GLN A 52 -9.88 10.33 5.74
CA GLN A 52 -8.63 10.30 4.96
C GLN A 52 -7.44 10.85 5.76
N ARG A 53 -6.27 10.18 5.71
CA ARG A 53 -5.02 10.76 6.20
C ARG A 53 -4.50 11.78 5.18
N ALA A 54 -4.59 13.05 5.53
CA ALA A 54 -4.05 14.14 4.72
C ALA A 54 -2.53 14.28 4.89
N TYR A 55 -1.88 14.82 3.87
CA TYR A 55 -0.52 15.32 3.95
C TYR A 55 -0.43 16.45 4.98
N ASP A 56 0.50 16.32 5.93
CA ASP A 56 0.63 17.25 7.04
C ASP A 56 2.10 17.30 7.49
N PRO A 57 2.92 18.17 6.87
CA PRO A 57 4.34 18.23 7.17
C PRO A 57 4.63 18.67 8.62
N GLU A 58 3.71 19.37 9.27
CA GLU A 58 3.86 19.77 10.68
C GLU A 58 3.66 18.58 11.61
N LYS A 59 2.61 17.76 11.40
CA LYS A 59 2.45 16.49 12.13
C LYS A 59 3.58 15.53 11.82
N ALA A 60 4.03 15.45 10.58
CA ALA A 60 5.16 14.63 10.20
C ALA A 60 6.42 15.02 11.01
N ARG A 61 6.74 16.32 11.07
CA ARG A 61 7.85 16.85 11.87
C ARG A 61 7.67 16.54 13.35
N PHE A 62 6.47 16.76 13.90
CA PHE A 62 6.18 16.43 15.30
C PHE A 62 6.44 14.96 15.63
N HIS A 63 5.98 14.04 14.78
CA HIS A 63 6.21 12.60 14.98
C HIS A 63 7.67 12.21 14.78
N TYR A 64 8.39 12.88 13.87
CA TYR A 64 9.82 12.66 13.64
C TYR A 64 10.68 13.13 14.82
N GLU A 65 10.44 14.33 15.34
CA GLU A 65 11.14 14.84 16.53
C GLU A 65 10.87 13.95 17.76
N LYS A 66 9.62 13.49 17.92
CA LYS A 66 9.23 12.60 19.02
C LYS A 66 9.84 11.20 18.90
N SER A 67 10.19 10.74 17.70
CA SER A 67 10.78 9.40 17.54
C SER A 67 12.20 9.31 18.05
N GLY A 68 12.88 10.46 18.24
CA GLY A 68 14.26 10.49 18.71
C GLY A 68 15.27 10.02 17.67
N HIS A 69 14.91 10.03 16.38
CA HIS A 69 15.82 9.70 15.30
C HIS A 69 17.05 10.61 15.34
N ASP A 70 18.22 10.05 15.07
CA ASP A 70 19.51 10.73 15.17
C ASP A 70 19.83 11.70 14.01
N GLY A 71 18.89 11.89 13.08
CA GLY A 71 19.10 12.66 11.85
C GLY A 71 19.85 11.95 10.72
N SER A 72 20.26 10.68 10.89
CA SER A 72 20.86 9.90 9.81
C SER A 72 19.88 9.65 8.65
N PRO A 73 20.35 9.42 7.41
CA PRO A 73 19.46 9.20 6.28
C PRO A 73 18.56 7.98 6.44
N ILE A 74 17.26 8.17 6.24
CA ILE A 74 16.30 7.06 6.11
C ILE A 74 16.31 6.63 4.65
N VAL A 75 16.86 5.45 4.35
CA VAL A 75 17.03 5.00 2.96
C VAL A 75 15.79 4.23 2.49
N LEU A 76 15.15 4.72 1.44
CA LEU A 76 14.09 4.04 0.70
C LEU A 76 14.68 3.39 -0.56
N LYS A 77 14.75 2.06 -0.58
CA LYS A 77 15.20 1.31 -1.76
C LYS A 77 14.09 1.14 -2.79
N VAL A 78 14.35 1.54 -4.03
CA VAL A 78 13.33 1.58 -5.08
C VAL A 78 13.84 0.99 -6.39
N SER A 79 12.96 0.29 -7.10
CA SER A 79 13.19 -0.18 -8.46
C SER A 79 11.94 0.02 -9.31
N GLU A 80 12.13 0.19 -10.61
CA GLU A 80 11.01 0.15 -11.59
C GLU A 80 10.31 -1.23 -11.63
N ALA A 81 10.91 -2.25 -11.01
CA ALA A 81 10.26 -3.55 -10.82
C ALA A 81 9.06 -3.47 -9.88
N ALA A 82 9.03 -2.53 -8.93
CA ALA A 82 7.95 -2.40 -7.97
C ALA A 82 6.65 -2.01 -8.66
N PHE A 83 6.64 -0.89 -9.37
CA PHE A 83 5.55 -0.46 -10.25
C PHE A 83 6.06 0.61 -11.24
N PRO A 84 5.39 0.81 -12.39
CA PRO A 84 5.75 1.87 -13.32
C PRO A 84 5.74 3.25 -12.65
N GLY A 85 6.89 3.93 -12.63
CA GLY A 85 7.01 5.26 -12.01
C GLY A 85 7.36 5.20 -10.51
N ALA A 86 7.78 4.06 -9.98
CA ALA A 86 8.16 3.91 -8.58
C ALA A 86 9.32 4.83 -8.16
N VAL A 87 10.31 5.04 -9.04
CA VAL A 87 11.44 5.93 -8.76
C VAL A 87 10.97 7.38 -8.65
N ASP A 88 10.11 7.83 -9.56
CA ASP A 88 9.54 9.18 -9.55
C ASP A 88 8.65 9.39 -8.31
N ALA A 89 7.81 8.42 -7.96
CA ALA A 89 7.01 8.44 -6.74
C ALA A 89 7.90 8.56 -5.48
N SER A 90 9.00 7.82 -5.44
CA SER A 90 9.95 7.88 -4.32
C SER A 90 10.64 9.24 -4.23
N GLN A 91 10.95 9.88 -5.36
CA GLN A 91 11.52 11.23 -5.39
C GLN A 91 10.51 12.29 -4.93
N LEU A 92 9.24 12.19 -5.32
CA LEU A 92 8.17 13.05 -4.78
C LEU A 92 8.02 12.87 -3.27
N PHE A 93 8.13 11.63 -2.79
CA PHE A 93 8.07 11.36 -1.35
C PHE A 93 9.26 11.98 -0.61
N GLN A 94 10.46 11.86 -1.16
CA GLN A 94 11.65 12.54 -0.63
C GLN A 94 11.45 14.07 -0.56
N GLN A 95 10.88 14.69 -1.59
CA GLN A 95 10.63 16.13 -1.62
C GLN A 95 9.59 16.58 -0.58
N SER A 96 8.50 15.83 -0.43
CA SER A 96 7.44 16.11 0.54
C SER A 96 7.90 15.86 1.98
N ALA A 97 8.68 14.80 2.23
CA ALA A 97 9.29 14.50 3.52
C ALA A 97 10.35 15.54 3.95
N LYS A 98 11.10 16.10 3.00
CA LYS A 98 12.05 17.20 3.25
C LYS A 98 11.38 18.42 3.88
N ARG A 99 10.10 18.70 3.57
CA ARG A 99 9.35 19.81 4.18
C ARG A 99 9.09 19.61 5.67
N ALA A 100 9.08 18.36 6.13
CA ALA A 100 8.98 17.97 7.53
C ALA A 100 10.35 17.86 8.23
N GLY A 101 11.46 18.11 7.51
CA GLY A 101 12.82 17.93 8.04
C GLY A 101 13.28 16.48 8.10
N ILE A 102 12.54 15.55 7.49
CA ILE A 102 12.89 14.13 7.48
C ILE A 102 13.97 13.86 6.42
N PRO A 103 15.14 13.29 6.77
CA PRO A 103 16.25 13.03 5.85
C PRO A 103 16.01 11.76 5.03
N LEU A 104 14.88 11.69 4.32
CA LEU A 104 14.55 10.57 3.43
C LEU A 104 15.51 10.58 2.22
N GLN A 105 16.17 9.45 1.95
CA GLN A 105 17.07 9.24 0.83
C GLN A 105 16.54 8.14 -0.08
N VAL A 106 16.38 8.45 -1.37
CA VAL A 106 16.00 7.45 -2.38
C VAL A 106 17.25 6.76 -2.91
N GLU A 107 17.27 5.43 -2.84
CA GLU A 107 18.31 4.60 -3.44
C GLU A 107 17.70 3.74 -4.54
N ARG A 108 18.04 4.02 -5.79
CA ARG A 108 17.60 3.20 -6.92
C ARG A 108 18.46 1.95 -7.01
N VAL A 109 17.80 0.79 -7.06
CA VAL A 109 18.42 -0.51 -7.25
C VAL A 109 17.99 -1.15 -8.58
N PRO A 110 18.76 -2.10 -9.14
CA PRO A 110 18.37 -2.81 -10.35
C PRO A 110 17.02 -3.52 -10.23
N SER A 111 16.35 -3.73 -11.37
CA SER A 111 15.09 -4.50 -11.43
C SER A 111 15.33 -6.00 -11.37
N ASP A 112 16.46 -6.46 -11.89
CA ASP A 112 16.86 -7.85 -11.78
C ASP A 112 17.16 -8.21 -10.31
N GLY A 113 16.61 -9.33 -9.85
CA GLY A 113 16.72 -9.78 -8.46
C GLY A 113 15.99 -8.93 -7.41
N TYR A 114 15.22 -7.89 -7.79
CA TYR A 114 14.57 -6.99 -6.81
C TYR A 114 13.73 -7.74 -5.76
N TRP A 115 12.92 -8.69 -6.22
CA TRP A 115 12.01 -9.45 -5.37
C TRP A 115 12.72 -10.48 -4.47
N SER A 116 13.94 -10.90 -4.80
CA SER A 116 14.70 -11.87 -3.99
C SER A 116 15.68 -11.19 -3.03
N GLU A 117 16.28 -10.07 -3.45
CA GLU A 117 17.37 -9.41 -2.74
C GLU A 117 16.94 -8.16 -1.96
N VAL A 118 15.82 -7.52 -2.31
CA VAL A 118 15.41 -6.22 -1.75
C VAL A 118 14.06 -6.32 -1.06
N TRP A 119 13.02 -6.71 -1.78
CA TRP A 119 11.68 -6.84 -1.21
C TRP A 119 11.69 -7.88 -0.10
N ASN A 120 11.10 -7.54 1.06
CA ASN A 120 11.06 -8.37 2.26
C ASN A 120 12.46 -8.70 2.86
N LYS A 121 13.55 -8.10 2.36
CA LYS A 121 14.92 -8.21 2.89
C LYS A 121 15.42 -6.91 3.50
N GLU A 122 14.99 -5.80 2.94
CA GLU A 122 15.42 -4.46 3.32
C GLU A 122 14.40 -3.81 4.25
N PRO A 123 14.84 -2.97 5.20
CA PRO A 123 13.96 -2.38 6.22
C PRO A 123 12.96 -1.39 5.64
N PHE A 124 13.28 -0.77 4.50
CA PHE A 124 12.37 0.14 3.81
C PHE A 124 12.58 0.12 2.29
N CYS A 125 11.56 -0.36 1.57
CA CYS A 125 11.59 -0.46 0.12
C CYS A 125 10.21 -0.18 -0.48
N ALA A 126 10.20 0.19 -1.76
CA ALA A 126 8.97 0.26 -2.54
C ALA A 126 8.42 -1.16 -2.79
N SER A 127 7.11 -1.29 -2.92
CA SER A 127 6.47 -2.56 -3.23
C SER A 127 5.17 -2.29 -3.97
N TYR A 128 4.61 -3.32 -4.58
CA TYR A 128 3.30 -3.30 -5.18
C TYR A 128 2.55 -4.57 -4.82
N TRP A 129 1.28 -4.40 -4.50
CA TRP A 129 0.39 -5.49 -4.16
C TRP A 129 -0.82 -5.47 -5.07
N SER A 130 -1.05 -6.56 -5.79
CA SER A 130 -2.32 -6.77 -6.47
C SER A 130 -3.43 -7.01 -5.46
N GLY A 131 -4.65 -6.61 -5.81
CA GLY A 131 -5.85 -6.89 -5.01
C GLY A 131 -6.05 -8.39 -4.76
N ARG A 132 -6.94 -8.70 -3.82
CA ARG A 132 -7.42 -10.07 -3.57
C ARG A 132 -8.96 -10.05 -3.60
N PRO A 133 -9.62 -11.17 -3.96
CA PRO A 133 -11.08 -11.26 -3.95
C PRO A 133 -11.75 -10.84 -2.63
N VAL A 134 -11.09 -11.07 -1.49
CA VAL A 134 -11.60 -10.72 -0.15
C VAL A 134 -10.49 -10.18 0.74
N GLN A 135 -10.85 -9.31 1.69
CA GLN A 135 -9.90 -8.69 2.63
C GLN A 135 -9.13 -9.73 3.44
N ASP A 136 -9.80 -10.83 3.80
CA ASP A 136 -9.20 -11.93 4.55
C ASP A 136 -7.92 -12.44 3.91
N GLN A 137 -7.95 -12.61 2.59
CA GLN A 137 -6.84 -13.14 1.84
C GLN A 137 -5.70 -12.12 1.80
N MET A 138 -6.01 -10.83 1.64
CA MET A 138 -4.99 -9.77 1.72
C MET A 138 -4.30 -9.75 3.09
N PHE A 139 -5.07 -9.74 4.18
CA PHE A 139 -4.51 -9.75 5.53
C PHE A 139 -3.74 -11.03 5.84
N SER A 140 -4.27 -12.21 5.47
CA SER A 140 -3.61 -13.50 5.68
C SER A 140 -2.30 -13.62 4.91
N THR A 141 -2.21 -13.07 3.69
CA THR A 141 -1.04 -13.19 2.83
C THR A 141 0.08 -12.20 3.22
N ALA A 142 -0.26 -10.99 3.64
CA ALA A 142 0.72 -9.91 3.77
C ALA A 142 0.92 -9.36 5.20
N TYR A 143 0.02 -9.65 6.15
CA TYR A 143 0.04 -8.98 7.46
C TYR A 143 -0.12 -9.92 8.66
N LYS A 144 -0.47 -11.18 8.43
CA LYS A 144 -0.42 -12.20 9.50
C LYS A 144 1.04 -12.37 9.95
N SER A 145 1.28 -12.51 11.25
CA SER A 145 2.65 -12.50 11.80
C SER A 145 3.57 -13.58 11.24
N ASP A 146 3.05 -14.73 10.84
CA ASP A 146 3.81 -15.84 10.26
C ASP A 146 3.71 -15.92 8.71
N ALA A 147 3.14 -14.90 8.07
CA ALA A 147 3.02 -14.90 6.62
C ALA A 147 4.38 -14.68 5.95
N ASP A 148 4.70 -15.55 4.97
CA ASP A 148 5.96 -15.48 4.21
C ASP A 148 6.16 -14.12 3.52
N TRP A 149 5.05 -13.48 3.11
CA TRP A 149 5.06 -12.21 2.40
C TRP A 149 4.77 -11.00 3.31
N ASN A 150 5.02 -11.13 4.62
CA ASN A 150 4.95 -10.01 5.57
C ASN A 150 6.15 -9.06 5.39
N ASP A 151 6.09 -8.26 4.32
CA ASP A 151 7.14 -7.35 3.88
C ASP A 151 7.31 -6.12 4.79
N THR A 152 6.35 -5.85 5.67
CA THR A 152 6.43 -4.80 6.69
C THR A 152 6.93 -5.28 8.04
N ARG A 153 7.18 -6.59 8.20
CA ARG A 153 7.57 -7.21 9.48
C ARG A 153 6.61 -6.85 10.61
N PHE A 154 5.33 -6.77 10.30
CA PHE A 154 4.27 -6.43 11.23
C PHE A 154 3.87 -7.67 12.02
N PHE A 155 4.31 -7.72 13.29
CA PHE A 155 4.07 -8.85 14.19
C PHE A 155 3.18 -8.40 15.34
N ARG A 156 1.96 -8.92 15.42
CA ARG A 156 0.94 -8.48 16.37
C ARG A 156 -0.05 -9.58 16.69
N ASP A 157 0.00 -10.06 17.94
CA ASP A 157 -0.89 -11.12 18.42
C ASP A 157 -2.36 -10.68 18.44
N ASP A 158 -2.64 -9.40 18.73
CA ASP A 158 -3.98 -8.82 18.71
C ASP A 158 -4.57 -8.77 17.29
N PHE A 159 -3.74 -8.40 16.30
CA PHE A 159 -4.12 -8.41 14.89
C PHE A 159 -4.39 -9.83 14.37
N ASP A 160 -3.52 -10.79 14.71
CA ASP A 160 -3.70 -12.20 14.33
C ASP A 160 -4.96 -12.81 14.96
N ALA A 161 -5.27 -12.44 16.20
CA ALA A 161 -6.51 -12.86 16.87
C ALA A 161 -7.75 -12.26 16.20
N LEU A 162 -7.73 -10.99 15.78
CA LEU A 162 -8.81 -10.37 15.02
C LEU A 162 -9.01 -11.06 13.66
N LEU A 163 -7.93 -11.38 12.95
CA LEU A 163 -7.99 -12.11 11.69
C LEU A 163 -8.66 -13.48 11.89
N ALA A 164 -8.25 -14.25 12.90
CA ALA A 164 -8.85 -15.54 13.21
C ALA A 164 -10.35 -15.43 13.55
N GLN A 165 -10.74 -14.42 14.32
CA GLN A 165 -12.15 -14.15 14.64
C GLN A 165 -12.95 -13.79 13.38
N ALA A 166 -12.42 -12.89 12.54
CA ALA A 166 -13.10 -12.46 11.32
C ALA A 166 -13.32 -13.64 10.35
N LYS A 167 -12.41 -14.62 10.31
CA LYS A 167 -12.56 -15.83 9.50
C LYS A 167 -13.66 -16.76 9.98
N ALA A 168 -13.86 -16.82 11.29
CA ALA A 168 -14.89 -17.65 11.93
C ALA A 168 -16.26 -16.97 12.01
N GLU A 169 -16.33 -15.64 11.83
CA GLU A 169 -17.57 -14.87 11.91
C GLU A 169 -18.44 -15.04 10.66
N LEU A 170 -19.71 -15.40 10.88
CA LEU A 170 -20.71 -15.66 9.84
C LEU A 170 -21.63 -14.45 9.62
N ASP A 171 -21.76 -13.58 10.61
CA ASP A 171 -22.49 -12.32 10.50
C ASP A 171 -21.64 -11.29 9.73
N LEU A 172 -22.12 -10.87 8.57
CA LEU A 172 -21.37 -9.96 7.69
C LEU A 172 -21.14 -8.57 8.30
N ALA A 173 -22.06 -8.08 9.14
CA ALA A 173 -21.90 -6.77 9.78
C ALA A 173 -20.82 -6.83 10.86
N LYS A 174 -20.82 -7.88 11.69
CA LYS A 174 -19.75 -8.10 12.68
C LYS A 174 -18.40 -8.36 12.02
N ARG A 175 -18.38 -9.14 10.94
CA ARG A 175 -17.16 -9.41 10.18
C ARG A 175 -16.59 -8.14 9.54
N LYS A 176 -17.44 -7.28 8.98
CA LYS A 176 -17.05 -5.96 8.48
C LYS A 176 -16.42 -5.10 9.58
N GLU A 177 -17.00 -5.09 10.78
CA GLU A 177 -16.43 -4.35 11.92
C GLU A 177 -15.06 -4.89 12.35
N LEU A 178 -14.87 -6.22 12.37
CA LEU A 178 -13.56 -6.81 12.65
C LEU A 178 -12.52 -6.40 11.59
N TYR A 179 -12.86 -6.45 10.30
CA TYR A 179 -11.96 -5.99 9.23
C TYR A 179 -11.69 -4.49 9.29
N ARG A 180 -12.68 -3.67 9.70
CA ARG A 180 -12.46 -2.24 9.94
C ARG A 180 -11.43 -2.02 11.04
N GLN A 181 -11.54 -2.72 12.18
CA GLN A 181 -10.57 -2.62 13.27
C GLN A 181 -9.16 -2.99 12.80
N MET A 182 -9.03 -4.06 12.02
CA MET A 182 -7.75 -4.46 11.42
C MET A 182 -7.18 -3.37 10.50
N SER A 183 -8.01 -2.76 9.64
CA SER A 183 -7.60 -1.63 8.81
C SER A 183 -7.14 -0.43 9.63
N VAL A 184 -7.80 -0.11 10.75
CA VAL A 184 -7.38 0.97 11.67
C VAL A 184 -6.02 0.67 12.28
N ILE A 185 -5.80 -0.55 12.81
CA ILE A 185 -4.52 -0.93 13.40
C ILE A 185 -3.38 -0.79 12.39
N LEU A 186 -3.55 -1.32 11.17
CA LEU A 186 -2.52 -1.18 10.12
C LEU A 186 -2.29 0.28 9.72
N ARG A 187 -3.37 1.02 9.57
CA ARG A 187 -3.36 2.44 9.21
C ARG A 187 -2.61 3.29 10.23
N ASP A 188 -2.79 3.04 11.52
CA ASP A 188 -2.27 3.92 12.58
C ASP A 188 -0.95 3.41 13.18
N GLU A 189 -0.78 2.09 13.26
CA GLU A 189 0.33 1.46 13.97
C GLU A 189 1.22 0.60 13.04
N GLY A 190 0.73 0.20 11.88
CA GLY A 190 1.50 -0.57 10.90
C GLY A 190 2.61 0.23 10.20
N GLY A 191 3.63 -0.47 9.70
CA GLY A 191 4.72 0.14 8.93
C GLY A 191 4.36 0.42 7.46
N VAL A 192 3.26 -0.14 6.95
CA VAL A 192 2.86 0.04 5.56
C VAL A 192 2.47 1.49 5.28
N ILE A 193 2.93 2.02 4.15
CA ILE A 193 2.49 3.29 3.59
C ILE A 193 1.80 2.97 2.28
N VAL A 194 0.49 3.23 2.20
CA VAL A 194 -0.31 2.99 0.99
C VAL A 194 -0.79 4.37 0.53
N PRO A 195 -0.03 5.05 -0.35
CA PRO A 195 -0.34 6.41 -0.73
C PRO A 195 -1.43 6.50 -1.79
N MET A 196 -1.59 5.47 -2.62
CA MET A 196 -2.50 5.48 -3.76
C MET A 196 -2.90 4.06 -4.18
N PHE A 197 -4.04 3.95 -4.86
CA PHE A 197 -4.49 2.78 -5.60
C PHE A 197 -4.63 3.18 -7.07
N ASN A 198 -4.00 2.44 -7.99
CA ASN A 198 -4.13 2.70 -9.42
C ASN A 198 -5.41 2.08 -9.98
N ASP A 199 -5.99 2.74 -10.98
CA ASP A 199 -6.99 2.10 -11.83
C ASP A 199 -6.28 1.24 -12.89
N PHE A 200 -6.99 0.22 -13.39
CA PHE A 200 -6.62 -0.46 -14.63
C PHE A 200 -7.30 0.26 -15.80
N ILE A 201 -6.48 0.74 -16.75
CA ILE A 201 -6.95 1.48 -17.92
C ILE A 201 -6.82 0.59 -19.15
N ASP A 202 -7.96 0.24 -19.75
CA ASP A 202 -8.01 -0.53 -20.99
C ASP A 202 -8.46 0.34 -22.16
N ALA A 203 -7.74 0.26 -23.27
CA ALA A 203 -8.15 0.84 -24.55
C ALA A 203 -8.72 -0.26 -25.44
N VAL A 204 -9.97 -0.12 -25.86
CA VAL A 204 -10.71 -1.14 -26.59
C VAL A 204 -11.19 -0.59 -27.94
N SER A 205 -11.02 -1.36 -29.01
CA SER A 205 -11.54 -0.99 -30.34
C SER A 205 -13.07 -0.93 -30.32
N THR A 206 -13.66 0.05 -31.01
CA THR A 206 -15.12 0.14 -31.19
C THR A 206 -15.70 -1.01 -31.99
N SER A 207 -14.86 -1.77 -32.70
CA SER A 207 -15.25 -2.98 -33.43
C SER A 207 -15.19 -4.24 -32.56
N LEU A 208 -14.95 -4.13 -31.25
CA LEU A 208 -14.90 -5.27 -30.34
C LEU A 208 -16.21 -5.44 -29.58
N GLY A 209 -16.85 -6.60 -29.73
CA GLY A 209 -17.97 -7.06 -28.91
C GLY A 209 -17.49 -7.91 -27.73
N GLY A 210 -18.31 -7.99 -26.67
CA GLY A 210 -18.09 -8.88 -25.53
C GLY A 210 -17.16 -8.34 -24.44
N TRP A 211 -16.60 -7.14 -24.59
CA TRP A 211 -15.75 -6.53 -23.58
C TRP A 211 -16.53 -6.16 -22.32
N VAL A 212 -16.00 -6.54 -21.16
CA VAL A 212 -16.49 -6.15 -19.84
C VAL A 212 -15.27 -5.84 -18.96
N GLY A 213 -15.28 -4.69 -18.28
CA GLY A 213 -14.20 -4.33 -17.35
C GLY A 213 -14.12 -5.31 -16.18
N ASP A 214 -12.91 -5.68 -15.77
CA ASP A 214 -12.66 -6.61 -14.66
C ASP A 214 -11.71 -5.95 -13.63
N PRO A 215 -12.12 -5.85 -12.35
CA PRO A 215 -11.28 -5.23 -11.31
C PRO A 215 -10.06 -6.08 -10.94
N GLY A 216 -9.97 -7.34 -11.39
CA GLY A 216 -8.81 -8.21 -11.21
C GLY A 216 -7.60 -7.84 -12.07
N GLY A 217 -7.74 -6.85 -12.97
CA GLY A 217 -6.69 -6.42 -13.89
C GLY A 217 -6.53 -7.35 -15.09
N GLY A 218 -5.56 -7.03 -15.95
CA GLY A 218 -5.37 -7.68 -17.26
C GLY A 218 -6.55 -7.41 -18.21
N SER A 219 -6.43 -7.83 -19.47
CA SER A 219 -7.55 -7.69 -20.42
C SER A 219 -8.67 -8.69 -20.08
N MET A 220 -9.60 -8.29 -19.19
CA MET A 220 -10.67 -9.11 -18.63
C MET A 220 -10.19 -10.31 -17.79
N PHE A 221 -9.24 -10.08 -16.87
CA PHE A 221 -8.54 -11.15 -16.11
C PHE A 221 -7.93 -12.20 -17.05
N ASP A 222 -7.20 -11.70 -18.05
CA ASP A 222 -6.61 -12.44 -19.17
C ASP A 222 -7.62 -13.24 -20.03
N GLY A 223 -8.92 -12.97 -19.87
CA GLY A 223 -10.01 -13.64 -20.57
C GLY A 223 -10.44 -13.01 -21.89
N ALA A 224 -9.86 -11.87 -22.30
CA ALA A 224 -10.30 -11.14 -23.49
C ALA A 224 -10.31 -12.01 -24.76
N LEU A 225 -9.31 -12.85 -24.97
CA LEU A 225 -9.20 -13.69 -26.17
C LEU A 225 -10.33 -14.71 -26.35
N VAL A 226 -11.00 -15.09 -25.26
CA VAL A 226 -12.10 -16.09 -25.29
C VAL A 226 -13.48 -15.46 -25.07
N LYS A 227 -13.53 -14.23 -24.56
CA LYS A 227 -14.78 -13.51 -24.21
C LYS A 227 -15.17 -12.44 -25.23
N THR A 228 -14.28 -12.10 -26.16
CA THR A 228 -14.51 -11.01 -27.13
C THR A 228 -14.59 -11.52 -28.56
N TRP A 229 -15.27 -10.76 -29.43
CA TRP A 229 -15.41 -11.04 -30.85
C TRP A 229 -15.38 -9.74 -31.65
N LEU A 230 -15.10 -9.80 -32.95
CA LEU A 230 -15.23 -8.64 -33.82
C LEU A 230 -16.68 -8.45 -34.25
N LEU A 231 -17.16 -7.20 -34.20
CA LEU A 231 -18.46 -6.77 -34.68
C LEU A 231 -18.51 -6.67 -36.21
#